data_AF-A0A7S4FKM7-F1
#
_entry.id   AF-A0A7S4FKM7-F1
#
_cell.length_a   1.000
_cell.length_b   1.000
_cell.length_c   1.000
_cell.angle_alpha   90.00
_cell.angle_beta   90.00
_cell.angle_gamma   90.00
#
_symmetry.space_group_name_H-M   'P 1'
#
loop_
_entity.id
_entity.type
_entity.pdbx_description
1 polymer ?
#
loop_
_entity_poly.entity_id
_entity_poly.type
_entity_poly.pdbx_seq_one_letter_code
_entity_poly.pdbx_strand_id
1 'polypeptide(L)'
;LFEAYVQAEDPDVICLQETKLDSTTLPLSKKSTPFKRVGILEDMGYKAYYNCSSSKKGYAGTAVFVKISGPLGLPIAVHKRVPGPSMEEANAEGRTLALEFAKLWIVNAYVPN
;
A
#
# COMPACT_ATOMS: atom_id res chain seq x y z
N LEU A 1 -12.62 -6.51 13.35
CA LEU A 1 -11.90 -5.46 14.11
C LEU A 1 -11.38 -4.36 13.18
N PHE A 2 -10.51 -4.69 12.20
CA PHE A 2 -9.95 -3.69 11.28
C PHE A 2 -11.01 -2.98 10.42
N GLU A 3 -11.96 -3.71 9.83
CA GLU A 3 -13.06 -3.12 9.04
C GLU A 3 -13.85 -2.08 9.84
N ALA A 4 -14.28 -2.43 11.05
CA ALA A 4 -15.02 -1.53 11.94
C ALA A 4 -14.18 -0.30 12.33
N TYR A 5 -12.87 -0.45 12.52
CA TYR A 5 -11.97 0.67 12.77
C TYR A 5 -11.91 1.63 11.57
N VAL A 6 -11.75 1.10 10.36
CA VAL A 6 -11.69 1.93 9.14
C VAL A 6 -13.04 2.62 8.89
N GLN A 7 -14.17 1.97 9.17
CA GLN A 7 -15.49 2.59 9.08
C GLN A 7 -15.68 3.71 10.10
N ALA A 8 -15.16 3.54 11.31
CA ALA A 8 -15.29 4.53 12.38
C ALA A 8 -14.40 5.77 12.16
N GLU A 9 -13.16 5.57 11.74
CA GLU A 9 -12.20 6.65 11.48
C GLU A 9 -12.38 7.33 10.12
N ASP A 10 -13.01 6.63 9.17
CA ASP A 10 -13.30 7.08 7.81
C ASP A 10 -12.13 7.79 7.07
N PRO A 11 -10.91 7.22 7.06
CA PRO A 11 -9.71 7.92 6.60
C PRO A 11 -9.71 8.16 5.08
N ASP A 12 -9.15 9.28 4.63
CA ASP A 12 -8.93 9.51 3.20
C ASP A 12 -7.79 8.64 2.64
N VAL A 13 -6.78 8.37 3.46
CA VAL A 13 -5.60 7.59 3.10
C VAL A 13 -5.15 6.70 4.25
N ILE A 14 -4.90 5.43 3.94
CA ILE A 14 -4.38 4.44 4.89
C ILE A 14 -3.00 4.00 4.41
N CYS A 15 -2.00 4.10 5.28
CA CYS A 15 -0.65 3.63 5.02
C CYS A 15 -0.34 2.42 5.90
N LEU A 16 -0.03 1.28 5.28
CA LEU A 16 0.35 0.06 5.97
C LEU A 16 1.80 -0.30 5.65
N GLN A 17 2.53 -0.77 6.66
CA GLN A 17 3.90 -1.29 6.58
C GLN A 17 3.90 -2.77 6.96
N GLU A 18 5.01 -3.46 6.68
CA GLU A 18 5.15 -4.90 6.95
C GLU A 18 3.97 -5.74 6.41
N THR A 19 3.50 -5.41 5.21
CA THR A 19 2.36 -6.12 4.61
C THR A 19 2.68 -7.59 4.34
N LYS A 20 3.96 -7.92 4.13
CA LYS A 20 4.45 -9.29 3.87
C LYS A 20 3.70 -9.95 2.71
N LEU A 21 3.18 -9.14 1.78
CA LEU A 21 2.48 -9.61 0.60
C LEU A 21 3.48 -9.94 -0.50
N ASP A 22 3.25 -11.06 -1.16
CA ASP A 22 3.95 -11.42 -2.39
C ASP A 22 3.16 -10.86 -3.59
N SER A 23 3.83 -10.22 -4.54
CA SER A 23 3.21 -9.64 -5.73
C SER A 23 2.44 -10.66 -6.57
N THR A 24 2.82 -11.94 -6.54
CA THR A 24 2.12 -13.04 -7.22
C THR A 24 0.82 -13.44 -6.53
N THR A 25 0.65 -13.04 -5.26
CA THR A 25 -0.53 -13.34 -4.43
C THR A 25 -1.41 -12.12 -4.17
N LEU A 26 -1.03 -10.95 -4.72
CA LEU A 26 -1.87 -9.77 -4.66
C LEU A 26 -3.22 -10.07 -5.31
N PRO A 27 -4.33 -9.65 -4.69
CA PRO A 27 -5.65 -9.88 -5.20
C PRO A 27 -5.85 -8.99 -6.44
N LEU A 28 -5.43 -9.47 -7.61
CA LEU A 28 -5.99 -8.99 -8.86
C LEU A 28 -7.43 -9.49 -8.95
N SER A 29 -8.34 -8.82 -8.22
CA SER A 29 -9.79 -8.81 -8.45
C SER A 29 -10.49 -10.18 -8.53
N LYS A 30 -9.94 -11.25 -7.95
CA LYS A 30 -10.64 -12.54 -7.92
C LYS A 30 -10.86 -12.95 -6.49
N LYS A 31 -12.14 -12.97 -6.10
CA LYS A 31 -12.72 -13.59 -4.90
C LYS A 31 -11.88 -14.81 -4.53
N SER A 32 -10.89 -14.62 -3.66
CA SER A 32 -9.94 -15.68 -3.31
C SER A 32 -10.50 -16.40 -2.11
N THR A 33 -10.50 -17.73 -2.23
CA THR A 33 -10.58 -18.77 -1.18
C THR A 33 -11.34 -18.44 0.11
N PRO A 34 -12.26 -19.31 0.57
CA PRO A 34 -13.23 -19.02 1.66
C PRO A 34 -12.63 -18.56 3.01
N PHE A 35 -11.32 -18.67 3.21
CA PHE A 35 -10.61 -18.28 4.43
C PHE A 35 -9.69 -17.05 4.29
N LYS A 36 -9.51 -16.45 3.10
CA LYS A 36 -8.63 -15.28 2.92
C LYS A 36 -9.42 -14.11 2.31
N ARG A 37 -10.06 -13.31 3.16
CA ARG A 37 -10.63 -12.01 2.75
C ARG A 37 -9.50 -11.03 2.44
N VAL A 38 -9.11 -10.97 1.18
CA VAL A 38 -8.27 -9.90 0.63
C VAL A 38 -9.16 -8.99 -0.21
N GLY A 39 -8.92 -7.67 -0.19
CA GLY A 39 -9.74 -6.71 -0.92
C GLY A 39 -10.74 -5.92 -0.07
N ILE A 40 -10.70 -6.04 1.26
CA ILE A 40 -11.71 -5.42 2.13
C ILE A 40 -11.73 -3.89 2.04
N LEU A 41 -10.57 -3.26 1.87
CA LEU A 41 -10.50 -1.81 1.70
C LEU A 41 -10.97 -1.41 0.30
N GLU A 42 -10.66 -2.24 -0.70
CA GLU A 42 -11.17 -2.06 -2.06
C GLU A 42 -12.70 -2.17 -2.12
N ASP A 43 -13.30 -3.13 -1.41
CA ASP A 43 -14.76 -3.27 -1.26
C ASP A 43 -15.38 -2.05 -0.54
N MET A 44 -14.62 -1.39 0.33
CA MET A 44 -14.99 -0.14 1.02
C MET A 44 -14.75 1.12 0.17
N GLY A 45 -14.33 0.98 -1.09
CA GLY A 45 -14.17 2.11 -2.03
C GLY A 45 -12.78 2.75 -2.01
N TYR A 46 -11.76 2.04 -1.54
CA TYR A 46 -10.37 2.50 -1.59
C TYR A 46 -9.64 1.92 -2.81
N LYS A 47 -8.76 2.70 -3.43
CA LYS A 47 -7.80 2.22 -4.42
C LYS A 47 -6.48 1.86 -3.74
N ALA A 48 -6.05 0.62 -3.93
CA ALA A 48 -4.84 0.10 -3.33
C ALA A 48 -3.61 0.26 -4.23
N TYR A 49 -2.49 0.62 -3.60
CA TYR A 49 -1.17 0.71 -4.21
C TYR A 49 -0.21 -0.11 -3.36
N TYR A 50 0.51 -1.04 -3.98
CA TYR A 50 1.39 -1.98 -3.28
C TYR A 50 2.84 -1.84 -3.75
N ASN A 51 3.77 -1.90 -2.80
CA ASN A 51 5.17 -2.15 -3.06
C ASN A 51 5.63 -3.37 -2.25
N CYS A 52 5.74 -4.52 -2.92
CA CYS A 52 6.12 -5.78 -2.31
C CYS A 52 7.64 -5.97 -2.38
N SER A 53 8.21 -6.72 -1.44
CA SER A 53 9.60 -7.14 -1.55
C SER A 53 9.81 -8.02 -2.77
N SER A 54 10.77 -7.61 -3.60
CA SER A 54 11.31 -8.40 -4.72
C SER A 54 12.48 -9.29 -4.31
N SER A 55 13.17 -8.95 -3.22
CA SER A 55 14.33 -9.69 -2.72
C SER A 55 13.94 -10.94 -1.92
N LYS A 56 12.79 -10.90 -1.21
CA LYS A 56 12.34 -11.98 -0.33
C LYS A 56 10.83 -12.06 -0.25
N LYS A 57 10.27 -13.22 -0.59
CA LYS A 57 8.83 -13.49 -0.48
C LYS A 57 8.35 -13.40 0.97
N GLY A 58 7.21 -12.76 1.18
CA GLY A 58 6.61 -12.63 2.51
C GLY A 58 7.37 -11.71 3.46
N TYR A 59 8.23 -10.82 2.94
CA TYR A 59 9.09 -9.94 3.73
C TYR A 59 8.79 -8.47 3.47
N ALA A 60 8.90 -7.63 4.51
CA ALA A 60 8.70 -6.19 4.46
C ALA A 60 7.43 -5.78 3.69
N GLY A 61 7.58 -4.90 2.70
CA GLY A 61 6.49 -4.41 1.86
C GLY A 61 5.65 -3.29 2.48
N THR A 62 5.16 -2.41 1.62
CA THR A 62 4.31 -1.26 1.97
C THR A 62 3.06 -1.25 1.10
N ALA A 63 1.97 -0.70 1.64
CA ALA A 63 0.76 -0.43 0.89
C ALA A 63 0.19 0.93 1.26
N VAL A 64 -0.38 1.61 0.28
CA VAL A 64 -1.17 2.83 0.50
C VAL A 64 -2.54 2.63 -0.16
N PHE A 65 -3.59 2.92 0.60
CA PHE A 65 -4.98 2.87 0.14
C PHE A 65 -5.54 4.28 0.14
N VAL A 66 -6.09 4.71 -0.99
CA VAL A 66 -6.64 6.05 -1.18
C VAL A 66 -8.14 5.94 -1.43
N LYS A 67 -8.95 6.62 -0.63
CA LYS A 67 -10.40 6.64 -0.78
C LYS A 67 -10.79 7.29 -2.10
N ILE A 68 -11.49 6.55 -2.98
CA ILE A 68 -11.78 7.00 -4.36
C ILE A 68 -12.69 8.23 -4.35
N SER A 69 -13.66 8.28 -3.43
CA SER A 69 -14.57 9.41 -3.23
C SER A 69 -14.02 10.51 -2.30
N GLY A 70 -12.78 10.37 -1.82
CA GLY A 70 -12.16 11.34 -0.92
C GLY A 70 -11.76 12.65 -1.62
N PRO A 71 -11.49 13.72 -0.85
CA PRO A 71 -11.19 15.05 -1.36
C PRO A 71 -9.82 15.13 -2.07
N LEU A 72 -8.92 14.19 -1.83
CA LEU A 72 -7.61 14.11 -2.49
C LEU A 72 -7.70 13.58 -3.93
N GLY A 73 -8.78 12.87 -4.28
CA GLY A 73 -8.86 12.13 -5.52
C GLY A 73 -7.80 11.01 -5.62
N LEU A 74 -7.45 10.63 -6.84
CA LEU A 74 -6.39 9.65 -7.09
C LEU A 74 -5.03 10.34 -7.32
N PRO A 75 -3.92 9.71 -6.93
CA PRO A 75 -2.59 10.23 -7.18
C PRO A 75 -2.31 10.35 -8.67
N ILE A 76 -1.55 11.39 -9.02
CA ILE A 76 -1.07 11.68 -10.38
C ILE A 76 0.08 10.73 -10.75
N ALA A 77 0.92 10.38 -9.78
CA ALA A 77 2.01 9.45 -9.96
C ALA A 77 2.24 8.58 -8.73
N VAL A 78 2.84 7.41 -8.96
CA VAL A 78 3.14 6.40 -7.93
C VAL A 78 4.62 6.04 -8.04
N HIS A 79 5.36 6.26 -6.95
CA HIS A 79 6.80 6.09 -6.89
C HIS A 79 7.14 4.97 -5.90
N LYS A 80 7.71 3.88 -6.43
CA LYS A 80 8.09 2.68 -5.63
C LYS A 80 9.56 2.64 -5.25
N ARG A 81 10.34 3.59 -5.75
CA ARG A 81 11.78 3.68 -5.48
C ARG A 81 12.12 5.09 -5.03
N VAL A 82 13.05 5.18 -4.10
CA VAL A 82 13.69 6.43 -3.69
C VAL A 82 15.08 6.48 -4.32
N PRO A 83 15.48 7.59 -4.97
CA PRO A 83 16.82 7.75 -5.50
C PRO A 83 17.83 7.89 -4.37
N GLY A 84 19.00 7.28 -4.54
CA GLY A 84 20.11 7.39 -3.61
C GLY A 84 20.97 6.13 -3.61
N PRO A 85 22.30 6.26 -3.48
CA PRO A 85 23.22 5.12 -3.55
C PRO A 85 22.99 4.10 -2.42
N SER A 86 22.47 4.54 -1.26
CA SER A 86 22.15 3.69 -0.11
C SER A 86 20.74 3.09 -0.14
N MET A 87 19.97 3.31 -1.21
CA MET A 87 18.54 2.93 -1.26
C MET A 87 18.27 1.62 -2.00
N GLU A 88 19.28 1.00 -2.63
CA GLU A 88 19.11 -0.23 -3.43
C GLU A 88 18.40 -1.35 -2.66
N GLU A 89 18.87 -1.67 -1.44
CA GLU A 89 18.28 -2.72 -0.60
C GLU A 89 16.85 -2.36 -0.16
N ALA A 90 16.64 -1.15 0.35
CA ALA A 90 15.32 -0.69 0.77
C ALA A 90 14.30 -0.68 -0.39
N ASN A 91 14.75 -0.29 -1.59
CA ASN A 91 13.95 -0.33 -2.80
C ASN A 91 13.61 -1.77 -3.21
N ALA A 92 14.56 -2.69 -3.12
CA ALA A 92 14.34 -4.10 -3.43
C ALA A 92 13.38 -4.78 -2.44
N GLU A 93 13.35 -4.31 -1.19
CA GLU A 93 12.48 -4.81 -0.12
C GLU A 93 11.09 -4.18 -0.08
N GLY A 94 10.82 -3.20 -0.96
CA GLY A 94 9.52 -2.53 -1.02
C GLY A 94 9.22 -1.64 0.19
N ARG A 95 10.26 -1.09 0.82
CA ARG A 95 10.15 -0.32 2.08
C ARG A 95 9.54 1.07 1.93
N THR A 96 9.42 1.58 0.71
CA THR A 96 8.93 2.93 0.45
C THR A 96 7.88 2.94 -0.63
N LEU A 97 6.79 3.66 -0.42
CA LEU A 97 5.77 3.92 -1.43
C LEU A 97 5.33 5.37 -1.31
N ALA A 98 5.62 6.15 -2.35
CA ALA A 98 5.26 7.55 -2.42
C ALA A 98 4.15 7.77 -3.47
N LEU A 99 3.11 8.48 -3.07
CA LEU A 99 2.00 8.91 -3.92
C LEU A 99 2.06 10.42 -4.10
N GLU A 100 2.09 10.85 -5.35
CA GLU A 100 2.13 12.26 -5.72
C GLU A 100 0.73 12.74 -6.08
N PHE A 101 0.29 13.84 -5.45
CA PHE A 101 -0.95 14.53 -5.75
C PHE A 101 -0.66 15.96 -6.19
N ALA A 102 -1.65 16.64 -6.75
CA ALA A 102 -1.49 18.00 -7.30
C ALA A 102 -0.91 19.03 -6.30
N LYS A 103 -1.14 18.83 -5.00
CA LYS A 103 -0.78 19.79 -3.95
C LYS A 103 0.05 19.20 -2.81
N LEU A 104 0.25 17.88 -2.78
CA LEU A 104 0.96 17.22 -1.68
C LEU A 104 1.54 15.87 -2.11
N TRP A 105 2.42 15.35 -1.26
CA TRP A 105 2.97 14.00 -1.37
C TRP A 105 2.63 13.20 -0.13
N ILE A 106 2.30 11.93 -0.32
CA ILE A 106 2.17 10.95 0.76
C ILE A 106 3.30 9.96 0.63
N VAL A 107 4.19 9.92 1.61
CA VAL A 107 5.33 9.01 1.63
C VAL A 107 5.15 8.00 2.75
N ASN A 108 4.83 6.77 2.39
CA ASN A 108 4.79 5.65 3.32
C ASN A 108 6.17 5.00 3.35
N ALA A 109 6.83 5.00 4.51
CA ALA A 109 8.16 4.45 4.69
C ALA A 109 8.20 3.45 5.85
N TYR A 110 8.83 2.31 5.61
CA TYR A 110 9.15 1.29 6.62
C TYR A 110 10.65 1.27 6.88
N VAL A 111 11.07 2.03 7.89
CA VAL A 111 12.48 2.13 8.29
C VAL A 111 12.83 0.92 9.18
N PRO A 112 13.90 0.15 8.88
CA PRO A 112 14.35 -0.94 9.75
C PRO A 112 14.81 -0.39 11.11
N ASN A 113 14.54 -1.16 12.17
CA ASN A 113 15.07 -0.92 13.51
C ASN A 113 16.56 -1.29 13.60
#